data_AF-A0A7V9PR14-F1
#
_entry.id   AF-A0A7V9PR14-F1
#
_cell.length_a   1.000
_cell.length_b   1.000
_cell.length_c   1.000
_cell.angle_alpha   90.00
_cell.angle_beta   90.00
_cell.angle_gamma   90.00
#
_symmetry.space_group_name_H-M   'P 1'
#
loop_
_entity.id
_entity.type
_entity.pdbx_description
1 polymer ?
#
loop_
_entity_poly.entity_id
_entity_poly.type
_entity_poly.pdbx_seq_one_letter_code
_entity_poly.pdbx_strand_id
1 'polypeptide(L)'
;MKAIKIPVAVLGAGLLIAGTLVAAALPAAAQHGTDEGHLLDPITAQPDTDGDGDWGKIEFVSNLRVSDAEPDLIADVTAFGNYAYLARWGGEDCAGPEGNGPDGGVYVIDISDPENPVEVGFIRAHQDTLIGEGMQVVHLETAEFTGDVLVVNHEACGKNGKGGVSLWDVTDPLKPKKLSENFGDFTADDTANHPHVANQTHSAYLWQAGDRAYLVATDDDEAQDVDIFDVTNPKKPILIGEFDLNQYDVAQPELGLDESFLHDMVVKQIDGNWIMLLSYWDGGYILLNVNDPANPVFLSDTDFAAIDPQLFEATGAMLTSEGNAHQAEFTADDQFVIGTDEDFAPYRTADFEITTGPNAGVYESSIVPGGAAPAILEDLTLNGPVVYGGYGCPDSEPVPTPESIPGYLASLQPGEETILVLQRGPDGDPSAPEEACFPGEKAHEAALAGWDAVVLVNRHVDPDEAFCGSGAFVDEIVAVCTTHEAFHLMFNTAVSSTYPEPNPAIGDVGERISVGS
;
A
#
# COMPACT_ATOMS: atom_id res chain seq x y z
N MET A 1 12.19 2.77 -63.88
CA MET A 1 11.73 3.94 -63.08
C MET A 1 11.24 3.39 -61.75
N LYS A 2 12.10 3.47 -60.73
CA LYS A 2 11.80 3.03 -59.36
C LYS A 2 11.12 4.19 -58.64
N ALA A 3 9.93 3.96 -58.12
CA ALA A 3 9.26 4.93 -57.25
C ALA A 3 9.90 4.88 -55.87
N ILE A 4 10.46 6.01 -55.46
CA ILE A 4 11.02 6.26 -54.14
C ILE A 4 9.84 6.56 -53.22
N LYS A 5 9.59 5.72 -52.22
CA LYS A 5 8.76 6.06 -51.06
C LYS A 5 9.68 6.61 -49.98
N ILE A 6 9.44 7.85 -49.58
CA ILE A 6 10.08 8.51 -48.43
C ILE A 6 9.25 8.11 -47.21
N PRO A 7 9.82 7.47 -46.17
CA PRO A 7 9.18 7.41 -44.88
C PRO A 7 9.39 8.75 -44.16
N VAL A 8 8.29 9.37 -43.74
CA VAL A 8 8.31 10.46 -42.77
C VAL A 8 8.62 9.82 -41.42
N ALA A 9 9.82 10.07 -40.91
CA ALA A 9 10.18 9.78 -39.53
C ALA A 9 9.45 10.79 -38.64
N VAL A 10 8.49 10.32 -37.85
CA VAL A 10 8.01 11.04 -36.66
C VAL A 10 8.95 10.59 -35.54
N LEU A 11 10.01 11.37 -35.32
CA LEU A 11 10.81 11.32 -34.11
C LEU A 11 10.22 12.38 -33.17
N GLY A 12 9.54 11.93 -32.13
CA GLY A 12 9.15 12.73 -30.98
C GLY A 12 9.21 11.80 -29.79
N ALA A 13 10.36 11.79 -29.13
CA ALA A 13 10.64 10.95 -27.98
C ALA A 13 9.72 11.36 -26.82
N GLY A 14 8.72 10.53 -26.52
CA GLY A 14 8.16 10.44 -25.18
C GLY A 14 9.09 9.55 -24.38
N LEU A 15 9.84 10.14 -23.46
CA LEU A 15 10.48 9.41 -22.38
C LEU A 15 9.33 8.96 -21.47
N LEU A 16 8.85 7.73 -21.64
CA LEU A 16 8.16 7.03 -20.56
C LEU A 16 9.25 6.73 -19.54
N ILE A 17 9.34 7.57 -18.52
CA ILE A 17 9.98 7.19 -17.27
C ILE A 17 9.00 6.19 -16.68
N ALA A 18 9.28 4.90 -16.85
CA ALA A 18 8.75 3.88 -15.97
C ALA A 18 9.28 4.22 -14.58
N GLY A 19 8.50 5.02 -13.84
CA GLY A 19 8.70 5.15 -12.42
C GLY A 19 8.25 3.84 -11.83
N THR A 20 9.20 3.02 -11.43
CA THR A 20 8.97 2.01 -10.38
C THR A 20 8.30 2.74 -9.24
N LEU A 21 6.98 2.55 -9.10
CA LEU A 21 6.27 2.80 -7.85
C LEU A 21 6.88 1.82 -6.85
N VAL A 22 7.97 2.23 -6.21
CA VAL A 22 8.29 1.68 -4.91
C VAL A 22 7.19 2.23 -4.03
N ALA A 23 6.17 1.42 -3.74
CA ALA A 23 5.32 1.65 -2.60
C ALA A 23 6.27 1.69 -1.40
N ALA A 24 6.66 2.89 -1.00
CA ALA A 24 7.39 3.06 0.24
C ALA A 24 6.40 2.58 1.31
N ALA A 25 6.72 1.45 1.95
CA ALA A 25 5.97 0.94 3.09
C ALA A 25 5.75 2.11 4.06
N LEU A 26 4.50 2.56 4.12
CA LEU A 26 4.07 3.58 5.07
C LEU A 26 4.18 2.96 6.48
N PRO A 27 4.41 3.76 7.53
CA PRO A 27 4.16 3.27 8.88
C PRO A 27 2.70 2.84 8.97
N ALA A 28 2.46 1.56 9.31
CA ALA A 28 1.13 0.93 9.33
C ALA A 28 0.13 1.68 10.24
N ALA A 29 0.63 2.48 11.18
CA ALA A 29 -0.15 3.30 12.09
C ALA A 29 -0.99 4.42 11.43
N ALA A 30 -0.70 4.81 10.19
CA ALA A 30 -1.50 5.82 9.47
C ALA A 30 -2.60 5.18 8.58
N GLN A 31 -2.47 3.90 8.24
CA GLN A 31 -3.42 3.16 7.40
C GLN A 31 -4.47 2.43 8.22
N HIS A 32 -4.10 1.92 9.40
CA HIS A 32 -5.05 1.38 10.36
C HIS A 32 -5.55 2.51 11.27
N GLY A 33 -6.83 2.49 11.64
CA GLY A 33 -7.37 3.43 12.63
C GLY A 33 -6.60 3.38 13.97
N THR A 34 -7.10 4.07 14.99
CA THR A 34 -6.48 4.04 16.33
C THR A 34 -6.30 2.61 16.84
N ASP A 35 -5.30 2.36 17.69
CA ASP A 35 -5.10 1.06 18.38
C ASP A 35 -6.25 0.65 19.33
N GLU A 36 -7.30 1.47 19.45
CA GLU A 36 -8.52 1.18 20.20
C GLU A 36 -9.17 -0.12 19.67
N GLY A 37 -9.29 -1.14 20.52
CA GLY A 37 -9.84 -2.45 20.17
C GLY A 37 -8.80 -3.50 19.74
N HIS A 38 -7.52 -3.15 19.63
CA HIS A 38 -6.43 -4.13 19.45
C HIS A 38 -6.22 -4.95 20.73
N LEU A 39 -5.92 -6.25 20.59
CA LEU A 39 -5.72 -7.16 21.74
C LEU A 39 -4.52 -6.77 22.62
N LEU A 40 -3.55 -6.09 22.02
CA LEU A 40 -2.34 -5.57 22.67
C LEU A 40 -2.08 -4.18 22.10
N ASP A 41 -1.62 -3.27 22.96
CA ASP A 41 -0.98 -2.02 22.53
C ASP A 41 0.31 -2.39 21.74
N PRO A 42 0.45 -2.01 20.46
CA PRO A 42 1.58 -2.41 19.63
C PRO A 42 2.91 -1.78 20.08
N ILE A 43 2.87 -0.67 20.81
CA ILE A 43 4.05 0.05 21.32
C ILE A 43 4.53 -0.57 22.63
N THR A 44 3.61 -0.89 23.54
CA THR A 44 3.94 -1.35 24.90
C THR A 44 3.87 -2.87 25.07
N ALA A 45 3.26 -3.57 24.11
CA ALA A 45 2.91 -4.99 24.16
C ALA A 45 2.17 -5.37 25.46
N GLN A 46 1.51 -4.40 26.09
CA GLN A 46 0.66 -4.63 27.24
C GLN A 46 -0.73 -5.03 26.76
N PRO A 47 -1.37 -5.99 27.43
CA PRO A 47 -2.79 -6.24 27.26
C PRO A 47 -3.56 -4.96 27.48
N ASP A 48 -4.59 -4.75 26.66
CA ASP A 48 -5.56 -3.72 26.90
C ASP A 48 -6.08 -3.81 28.35
N THR A 49 -5.97 -2.69 29.07
CA THR A 49 -6.09 -2.66 30.54
C THR A 49 -7.47 -2.27 31.05
N ASP A 50 -8.33 -1.76 30.18
CA ASP A 50 -9.76 -1.60 30.52
C ASP A 50 -10.51 -2.94 30.49
N GLY A 51 -9.89 -3.97 29.88
CA GLY A 51 -10.43 -5.31 29.77
C GLY A 51 -11.69 -5.36 28.91
N ASP A 52 -11.88 -4.37 28.05
CA ASP A 52 -13.02 -4.31 27.14
C ASP A 52 -12.68 -4.66 25.69
N GLY A 53 -11.39 -4.80 25.33
CA GLY A 53 -10.95 -5.36 24.06
C GLY A 53 -11.97 -6.37 23.56
N ASP A 54 -12.66 -6.01 22.47
CA ASP A 54 -14.09 -6.29 22.27
C ASP A 54 -14.41 -7.74 21.92
N TRP A 55 -13.83 -8.69 22.65
CA TRP A 55 -14.26 -10.05 22.83
C TRP A 55 -13.86 -10.55 24.23
N GLY A 56 -14.76 -10.45 25.20
CA GLY A 56 -14.79 -11.31 26.41
C GLY A 56 -14.97 -12.82 26.10
N LYS A 57 -14.56 -13.25 24.90
CA LYS A 57 -14.59 -14.60 24.33
C LYS A 57 -13.19 -15.15 24.02
N ILE A 58 -12.14 -14.32 24.09
CA ILE A 58 -10.76 -14.72 23.81
C ILE A 58 -9.94 -14.52 25.09
N GLU A 59 -9.07 -15.47 25.40
CA GLU A 59 -8.13 -15.40 26.52
C GLU A 59 -6.73 -15.13 25.95
N PHE A 60 -6.13 -13.99 26.31
CA PHE A 60 -4.72 -13.74 26.01
C PHE A 60 -3.85 -14.73 26.80
N VAL A 61 -3.05 -15.53 26.08
CA VAL A 61 -2.21 -16.58 26.68
C VAL A 61 -0.79 -16.07 26.95
N SER A 62 -0.10 -15.61 25.90
CA SER A 62 1.26 -15.07 26.00
C SER A 62 1.61 -14.22 24.77
N ASN A 63 2.74 -13.53 24.84
CA ASN A 63 3.38 -12.90 23.67
C ASN A 63 4.87 -13.24 23.65
N LEU A 64 5.47 -13.17 22.45
CA LEU A 64 6.90 -13.22 22.24
C LEU A 64 7.32 -12.00 21.45
N ARG A 65 8.38 -11.33 21.90
CA ARG A 65 9.08 -10.30 21.14
C ARG A 65 10.31 -10.94 20.49
N VAL A 66 10.42 -10.85 19.16
CA VAL A 66 11.58 -11.36 18.41
C VAL A 66 12.85 -10.56 18.74
N SER A 67 14.00 -11.17 18.49
CA SER A 67 15.29 -10.71 19.01
C SER A 67 15.73 -9.31 18.53
N ASP A 68 15.24 -8.84 17.39
CA ASP A 68 15.50 -7.53 16.77
C ASP A 68 14.22 -6.75 16.49
N ALA A 69 13.15 -7.00 17.26
CA ALA A 69 11.86 -6.35 17.10
C ALA A 69 11.93 -4.80 17.09
N GLU A 70 11.41 -4.23 16.02
CA GLU A 70 11.15 -2.81 15.73
C GLU A 70 9.71 -2.64 15.20
N PRO A 71 9.15 -1.42 15.14
CA PRO A 71 7.84 -1.19 14.51
C PRO A 71 7.77 -1.74 13.08
N ASP A 72 6.60 -2.18 12.65
CA ASP A 72 6.28 -2.61 11.27
C ASP A 72 7.12 -3.79 10.73
N LEU A 73 7.78 -4.54 11.62
CA LEU A 73 8.75 -5.57 11.26
C LEU A 73 8.15 -6.88 10.73
N ILE A 74 6.91 -7.22 11.09
CA ILE A 74 6.30 -8.52 10.77
C ILE A 74 5.17 -8.34 9.77
N ALA A 75 5.37 -8.78 8.52
CA ALA A 75 4.35 -8.70 7.46
C ALA A 75 3.40 -9.91 7.45
N ASP A 76 3.91 -11.12 7.71
CA ASP A 76 3.14 -12.35 7.56
C ASP A 76 3.47 -13.38 8.65
N VAL A 77 2.51 -14.26 8.94
CA VAL A 77 2.61 -15.34 9.89
C VAL A 77 1.94 -16.61 9.37
N THR A 78 2.70 -17.71 9.38
CA THR A 78 2.16 -19.05 9.12
C THR A 78 2.48 -20.00 10.28
N ALA A 79 1.57 -20.92 10.59
CA ALA A 79 1.75 -21.91 11.63
C ALA A 79 1.61 -23.33 11.07
N PHE A 80 2.56 -24.20 11.43
CA PHE A 80 2.54 -25.61 11.02
C PHE A 80 3.05 -26.52 12.13
N GLY A 81 2.18 -27.42 12.59
CA GLY A 81 2.46 -28.30 13.71
C GLY A 81 2.71 -27.50 15.00
N ASN A 82 3.92 -27.59 15.54
CA ASN A 82 4.33 -26.92 16.78
C ASN A 82 5.18 -25.67 16.53
N TYR A 83 5.21 -25.14 15.31
CA TYR A 83 6.04 -24.00 14.97
C TYR A 83 5.22 -22.93 14.25
N ALA A 84 5.58 -21.68 14.50
CA ALA A 84 5.18 -20.53 13.71
C ALA A 84 6.40 -19.96 12.99
N TYR A 85 6.16 -19.42 11.80
CA TYR A 85 7.13 -18.75 10.96
C TYR A 85 6.62 -17.33 10.74
N LEU A 86 7.45 -16.34 11.02
CA LEU A 86 7.08 -14.94 10.91
C LEU A 86 8.00 -14.28 9.88
N ALA A 87 7.41 -13.62 8.89
CA ALA A 87 8.12 -12.90 7.86
C ALA A 87 8.68 -11.62 8.46
N ARG A 88 9.99 -11.44 8.35
CA ARG A 88 10.66 -10.18 8.68
C ARG A 88 10.57 -9.27 7.47
N TRP A 89 9.54 -8.42 7.48
CA TRP A 89 9.47 -7.20 6.67
C TRP A 89 10.52 -6.21 7.16
N GLY A 90 10.82 -5.16 6.41
CA GLY A 90 12.05 -4.38 6.59
C GLY A 90 12.17 -3.58 7.89
N GLY A 91 13.33 -2.93 8.01
CA GLY A 91 13.56 -1.72 8.82
C GLY A 91 14.06 -0.61 7.89
N GLU A 92 14.03 0.66 8.32
CA GLU A 92 14.31 1.85 7.49
C GLU A 92 15.63 1.76 6.67
N ASP A 93 16.59 0.97 7.14
CA ASP A 93 17.90 0.79 6.52
C ASP A 93 17.97 -0.31 5.44
N CYS A 94 16.86 -0.90 5.00
CA CYS A 94 16.88 -2.00 4.02
C CYS A 94 17.59 -1.62 2.69
N ALA A 95 17.35 -0.40 2.20
CA ALA A 95 18.04 0.17 1.04
C ALA A 95 19.49 0.62 1.35
N GLY A 96 19.88 0.56 2.62
CA GLY A 96 21.12 1.04 3.19
C GLY A 96 20.95 2.30 4.05
N PRO A 97 21.99 2.66 4.84
CA PRO A 97 23.33 2.09 4.82
C PRO A 97 23.41 0.69 5.45
N GLU A 98 24.08 -0.21 4.74
CA GLU A 98 24.29 -1.61 5.11
C GLU A 98 24.73 -1.81 6.57
N GLY A 99 23.90 -2.51 7.33
CA GLY A 99 24.14 -2.87 8.72
C GLY A 99 24.82 -4.24 8.90
N ASN A 100 24.91 -4.69 10.16
CA ASN A 100 25.26 -6.08 10.48
C ASN A 100 24.01 -6.96 10.73
N GLY A 101 22.81 -6.36 10.69
CA GLY A 101 21.52 -7.02 10.82
C GLY A 101 21.13 -7.76 9.53
N PRO A 102 20.14 -8.66 9.58
CA PRO A 102 19.44 -9.08 8.37
C PRO A 102 18.53 -7.96 7.86
N ASP A 103 18.42 -7.79 6.54
CA ASP A 103 17.42 -6.87 5.94
C ASP A 103 16.03 -7.52 5.96
N GLY A 104 15.97 -8.83 5.66
CA GLY A 104 14.78 -9.66 5.73
C GLY A 104 15.10 -11.11 6.10
N GLY A 105 14.07 -11.90 6.33
CA GLY A 105 14.20 -13.30 6.69
C GLY A 105 12.96 -13.86 7.40
N VAL A 106 13.06 -15.09 7.89
CA VAL A 106 11.96 -15.78 8.57
C VAL A 106 12.39 -16.14 9.98
N TYR A 107 11.69 -15.62 10.98
CA TYR A 107 11.82 -16.12 12.36
C TYR A 107 11.18 -17.49 12.46
N VAL A 108 11.84 -18.42 13.15
CA VAL A 108 11.27 -19.73 13.47
C VAL A 108 10.97 -19.76 14.96
N ILE A 109 9.69 -19.88 15.29
CA ILE A 109 9.18 -19.82 16.66
C ILE A 109 8.64 -21.20 17.05
N ASP A 110 9.17 -21.79 18.12
CA ASP A 110 8.58 -22.97 18.75
C ASP A 110 7.37 -22.52 19.59
N ILE A 111 6.19 -23.00 19.20
CA ILE A 111 4.90 -22.74 19.85
C ILE A 111 4.32 -24.02 20.50
N SER A 112 5.16 -25.03 20.76
CA SER A 112 4.72 -26.27 21.42
C SER A 112 4.20 -26.05 22.85
N ASP A 113 4.64 -24.98 23.51
CA ASP A 113 4.06 -24.45 24.74
C ASP A 113 3.58 -23.01 24.46
N PRO A 114 2.28 -22.79 24.17
CA PRO A 114 1.76 -21.46 23.85
C PRO A 114 1.80 -20.49 25.04
N GLU A 115 2.03 -20.95 26.27
CA GLU A 115 2.29 -20.06 27.42
C GLU A 115 3.73 -19.53 27.42
N ASN A 116 4.66 -20.21 26.72
CA ASN A 116 6.09 -19.88 26.68
C ASN A 116 6.68 -20.12 25.27
N PRO A 117 6.19 -19.43 24.23
CA PRO A 117 6.78 -19.52 22.89
C PRO A 117 8.26 -19.10 22.91
N VAL A 118 9.07 -19.68 22.02
CA VAL A 118 10.51 -19.43 21.95
C VAL A 118 10.98 -19.25 20.52
N GLU A 119 11.70 -18.17 20.23
CA GLU A 119 12.46 -18.02 18.98
C GLU A 119 13.63 -19.01 18.97
N VAL A 120 13.61 -19.95 18.02
CA VAL A 120 14.59 -21.06 17.93
C VAL A 120 15.51 -20.96 16.72
N GLY A 121 15.22 -20.07 15.77
CA GLY A 121 16.05 -19.90 14.58
C GLY A 121 15.62 -18.72 13.72
N PHE A 122 16.46 -18.42 12.74
CA PHE A 122 16.22 -17.39 11.73
C PHE A 122 16.77 -17.83 10.37
N ILE A 123 15.93 -17.78 9.33
CA ILE A 123 16.30 -18.06 7.94
C ILE A 123 16.54 -16.71 7.26
N ARG A 124 17.78 -16.38 6.91
CA ARG A 124 18.11 -15.09 6.30
C ARG A 124 17.67 -15.03 4.83
N ALA A 125 17.07 -13.92 4.43
CA ALA A 125 16.89 -13.57 3.02
C ALA A 125 18.24 -13.14 2.40
N HIS A 126 18.23 -12.86 1.09
CA HIS A 126 19.35 -12.20 0.43
C HIS A 126 19.51 -10.75 0.95
N GLN A 127 20.68 -10.15 0.74
CA GLN A 127 20.88 -8.72 1.02
C GLN A 127 19.95 -7.86 0.16
N ASP A 128 19.49 -6.74 0.73
CA ASP A 128 18.54 -5.80 0.12
C ASP A 128 17.22 -6.48 -0.31
N THR A 129 16.77 -7.48 0.46
CA THR A 129 15.60 -8.30 0.14
C THR A 129 14.74 -8.54 1.37
N LEU A 130 13.44 -8.27 1.22
CA LEU A 130 12.38 -8.41 2.21
C LEU A 130 11.52 -9.65 1.93
N ILE A 131 10.75 -10.05 2.93
CA ILE A 131 9.74 -11.11 2.81
C ILE A 131 8.42 -10.50 3.24
N GLY A 132 7.48 -10.42 2.30
CA GLY A 132 6.13 -9.89 2.48
C GLY A 132 5.09 -10.99 2.71
N GLU A 133 3.97 -10.88 1.99
CA GLU A 133 2.71 -11.59 2.24
C GLU A 133 2.59 -12.90 1.44
N GLY A 134 3.65 -13.70 1.39
CA GLY A 134 3.70 -14.93 0.59
C GLY A 134 4.37 -16.11 1.29
N MET A 135 4.04 -16.34 2.56
CA MET A 135 4.69 -17.37 3.37
C MET A 135 3.71 -18.44 3.88
N GLN A 136 3.99 -19.70 3.55
CA GLN A 136 3.27 -20.83 4.15
C GLN A 136 4.12 -22.10 4.23
N VAL A 137 3.70 -23.05 5.07
CA VAL A 137 4.32 -24.38 5.15
C VAL A 137 3.34 -25.47 4.70
N VAL A 138 3.78 -26.29 3.75
CA VAL A 138 3.00 -27.41 3.21
C VAL A 138 3.80 -28.71 3.32
N HIS A 139 3.16 -29.76 3.82
CA HIS A 139 3.73 -31.11 3.72
C HIS A 139 3.64 -31.60 2.28
N LEU A 140 4.79 -31.93 1.69
CA LEU A 140 4.87 -32.54 0.37
C LEU A 140 5.28 -34.01 0.47
N GLU A 141 4.58 -34.86 -0.27
CA GLU A 141 4.91 -36.26 -0.52
C GLU A 141 4.84 -36.52 -2.04
N THR A 142 5.96 -36.28 -2.73
CA THR A 142 6.12 -36.55 -4.17
C THR A 142 7.16 -37.64 -4.40
N ALA A 143 7.34 -38.07 -5.65
CA ALA A 143 8.41 -39.00 -6.00
C ALA A 143 9.83 -38.43 -5.80
N GLU A 144 9.97 -37.09 -5.77
CA GLU A 144 11.26 -36.37 -5.74
C GLU A 144 11.59 -35.82 -4.35
N PHE A 145 10.58 -35.65 -3.48
CA PHE A 145 10.75 -35.09 -2.14
C PHE A 145 9.67 -35.58 -1.17
N THR A 146 10.04 -35.72 0.11
CA THR A 146 9.10 -35.96 1.20
C THR A 146 9.53 -35.14 2.40
N GLY A 147 8.65 -34.28 2.92
CA GLY A 147 8.94 -33.40 4.03
C GLY A 147 8.06 -32.15 4.04
N ASP A 148 8.30 -31.27 5.00
CA ASP A 148 7.58 -30.01 5.16
C ASP A 148 8.35 -28.91 4.43
N VAL A 149 7.68 -28.18 3.54
CA VAL A 149 8.27 -27.14 2.70
C VAL A 149 7.70 -25.79 3.09
N LEU A 150 8.57 -24.89 3.52
CA LEU A 150 8.29 -23.47 3.69
C LEU A 150 8.50 -22.76 2.34
N VAL A 151 7.47 -22.09 1.84
CA VAL A 151 7.56 -21.12 0.74
C VAL A 151 7.74 -19.72 1.32
N VAL A 152 8.50 -18.89 0.60
CA VAL A 152 8.88 -17.53 1.01
C VAL A 152 8.97 -16.66 -0.25
N ASN A 153 8.16 -15.62 -0.36
CA ASN A 153 8.27 -14.57 -1.39
C ASN A 153 9.46 -13.62 -1.11
N HIS A 154 9.89 -12.86 -2.12
CA HIS A 154 11.02 -11.93 -2.00
C HIS A 154 10.75 -10.63 -2.76
N GLU A 155 10.88 -9.51 -2.04
CA GLU A 155 10.75 -8.15 -2.59
C GLU A 155 12.06 -7.39 -2.40
N ALA A 156 12.47 -6.63 -3.40
CA ALA A 156 13.77 -5.95 -3.43
C ALA A 156 13.64 -4.52 -2.89
N CYS A 157 14.38 -4.21 -1.84
CA CYS A 157 14.40 -2.86 -1.26
C CYS A 157 15.65 -2.04 -1.64
N GLY A 158 16.56 -2.62 -2.42
CA GLY A 158 17.85 -1.98 -2.74
C GLY A 158 18.55 -2.61 -3.93
N LYS A 159 19.68 -2.00 -4.32
CA LYS A 159 20.40 -2.33 -5.57
C LYS A 159 20.92 -3.77 -5.65
N ASN A 160 21.08 -4.46 -4.52
CA ASN A 160 21.57 -5.83 -4.44
C ASN A 160 20.43 -6.86 -4.32
N GLY A 161 19.17 -6.39 -4.30
CA GLY A 161 17.99 -7.20 -4.02
C GLY A 161 17.79 -8.34 -5.01
N LYS A 162 17.03 -9.33 -4.56
CA LYS A 162 16.61 -10.49 -5.34
C LYS A 162 15.13 -10.70 -5.16
N GLY A 163 14.39 -10.71 -6.26
CA GLY A 163 12.99 -11.11 -6.24
C GLY A 163 12.79 -12.63 -6.22
N GLY A 164 11.60 -13.03 -6.65
CA GLY A 164 11.15 -14.39 -6.82
C GLY A 164 10.75 -15.05 -5.50
N VAL A 165 10.87 -16.38 -5.48
CA VAL A 165 10.46 -17.25 -4.38
C VAL A 165 11.64 -18.11 -3.93
N SER A 166 11.65 -18.50 -2.65
CA SER A 166 12.58 -19.48 -2.09
C SER A 166 11.82 -20.62 -1.39
N LEU A 167 12.34 -21.84 -1.49
CA LEU A 167 11.78 -23.02 -0.81
C LEU A 167 12.78 -23.61 0.19
N TRP A 168 12.30 -23.90 1.40
CA TRP A 168 13.10 -24.50 2.48
C TRP A 168 12.45 -25.78 3.00
N ASP A 169 13.23 -26.86 3.13
CA ASP A 169 12.86 -28.05 3.90
C ASP A 169 12.94 -27.72 5.39
N VAL A 170 11.77 -27.60 6.01
CA VAL A 170 11.57 -27.32 7.43
C VAL A 170 11.04 -28.53 8.19
N THR A 171 11.19 -29.75 7.65
CA THR A 171 10.83 -30.99 8.37
C THR A 171 11.53 -31.11 9.73
N ASP A 172 12.74 -30.54 9.84
CA ASP A 172 13.41 -30.23 11.12
C ASP A 172 13.51 -28.70 11.24
N PRO A 173 12.54 -28.02 11.89
CA PRO A 173 12.50 -26.56 11.98
C PRO A 173 13.72 -25.95 12.65
N LEU A 174 14.44 -26.72 13.47
CA LEU A 174 15.70 -26.29 14.11
C LEU A 174 16.89 -26.28 13.14
N LYS A 175 16.74 -26.91 11.97
CA LYS A 175 17.77 -27.00 10.92
C LYS A 175 17.15 -26.91 9.52
N PRO A 176 16.55 -25.76 9.16
CA PRO A 176 16.02 -25.55 7.82
C PRO A 176 17.08 -25.80 6.74
N LYS A 177 16.69 -26.43 5.64
CA LYS A 177 17.59 -26.70 4.50
C LYS A 177 17.04 -26.08 3.24
N LYS A 178 17.85 -25.27 2.57
CA LYS A 178 17.50 -24.74 1.25
C LYS A 178 17.19 -25.86 0.25
N LEU A 179 16.08 -25.71 -0.47
CA LEU A 179 15.72 -26.52 -1.63
C LEU A 179 15.98 -25.73 -2.92
N SER A 180 15.40 -24.54 -3.03
CA SER A 180 15.60 -23.56 -4.09
C SER A 180 15.59 -22.15 -3.48
N GLU A 181 16.16 -21.17 -4.17
CA GLU A 181 16.26 -19.79 -3.67
C GLU A 181 16.23 -18.83 -4.84
N ASN A 182 15.46 -17.75 -4.69
CA ASN A 182 15.23 -16.67 -5.66
C ASN A 182 14.99 -17.20 -7.10
N PHE A 183 14.06 -18.15 -7.24
CA PHE A 183 13.53 -18.54 -8.56
C PHE A 183 12.22 -17.80 -8.81
N GLY A 184 11.92 -17.44 -10.05
CA GLY A 184 10.68 -16.77 -10.44
C GLY A 184 10.65 -16.59 -11.95
N ASP A 185 9.85 -15.66 -12.44
CA ASP A 185 10.05 -15.15 -13.79
C ASP A 185 11.30 -14.25 -13.88
N PHE A 186 12.01 -14.33 -15.00
CA PHE A 186 13.24 -13.59 -15.29
C PHE A 186 13.07 -12.68 -16.51
N THR A 187 11.83 -12.38 -16.89
CA THR A 187 11.47 -11.49 -17.99
C THR A 187 10.59 -10.35 -17.49
N ALA A 188 10.53 -9.27 -18.26
CA ALA A 188 9.54 -8.23 -18.12
C ALA A 188 9.10 -7.87 -19.55
N ASP A 189 7.83 -8.04 -19.87
CA ASP A 189 7.25 -7.93 -21.20
C ASP A 189 8.06 -8.74 -22.25
N ASP A 190 8.20 -10.06 -22.03
CA ASP A 190 9.01 -10.99 -22.85
C ASP A 190 10.53 -10.64 -22.93
N THR A 191 11.01 -9.65 -22.17
CA THR A 191 12.40 -9.18 -22.23
C THR A 191 13.18 -9.63 -21.01
N ALA A 192 14.26 -10.38 -21.21
CA ALA A 192 15.07 -10.88 -20.11
C ALA A 192 15.63 -9.76 -19.22
N ASN A 193 15.48 -9.94 -17.91
CA ASN A 193 15.91 -8.99 -16.90
C ASN A 193 17.42 -8.74 -16.93
N HIS A 194 17.78 -7.47 -16.70
CA HIS A 194 19.17 -7.01 -16.66
C HIS A 194 19.38 -6.10 -15.43
N PRO A 195 20.04 -6.60 -14.35
CA PRO A 195 20.71 -7.90 -14.21
C PRO A 195 19.74 -9.10 -14.25
N HIS A 196 20.27 -10.31 -14.51
CA HIS A 196 19.47 -11.55 -14.53
C HIS A 196 19.07 -11.97 -13.11
N VAL A 197 18.03 -11.31 -12.61
CA VAL A 197 17.35 -11.57 -11.34
C VAL A 197 15.89 -11.87 -11.64
N ALA A 198 15.25 -12.63 -10.76
CA ALA A 198 13.82 -12.83 -10.88
C ALA A 198 13.07 -11.52 -10.59
N ASN A 199 11.89 -11.36 -11.18
CA ASN A 199 10.93 -10.31 -10.82
C ASN A 199 10.65 -10.36 -9.33
N GLN A 200 10.30 -9.22 -8.75
CA GLN A 200 9.85 -9.15 -7.36
C GLN A 200 8.56 -9.94 -7.21
N THR A 201 8.39 -10.60 -6.06
CA THR A 201 7.20 -11.40 -5.80
C THR A 201 6.55 -10.93 -4.52
N HIS A 202 5.32 -10.42 -4.64
CA HIS A 202 4.55 -9.91 -3.51
C HIS A 202 3.92 -11.03 -2.67
N SER A 203 3.28 -12.01 -3.31
CA SER A 203 2.62 -13.14 -2.64
C SER A 203 2.88 -14.48 -3.34
N ALA A 204 2.76 -15.59 -2.60
CA ALA A 204 2.99 -16.94 -3.13
C ALA A 204 2.24 -18.03 -2.37
N TYR A 205 1.68 -18.99 -3.12
CA TYR A 205 0.92 -20.13 -2.57
C TYR A 205 1.35 -21.47 -3.19
N LEU A 206 1.65 -22.44 -2.33
CA LEU A 206 2.09 -23.81 -2.64
C LEU A 206 0.97 -24.83 -2.39
N TRP A 207 0.77 -25.80 -3.28
CA TRP A 207 -0.14 -26.92 -3.03
C TRP A 207 0.34 -28.22 -3.66
N GLN A 208 -0.15 -29.34 -3.13
CA GLN A 208 0.07 -30.66 -3.71
C GLN A 208 -1.21 -31.20 -4.36
N ALA A 209 -1.14 -31.54 -5.65
CA ALA A 209 -2.21 -32.17 -6.41
C ALA A 209 -1.80 -33.59 -6.84
N GLY A 210 -2.19 -34.58 -6.04
CA GLY A 210 -1.84 -35.98 -6.31
C GLY A 210 -0.36 -36.26 -6.08
N ASP A 211 0.35 -36.73 -7.10
CA ASP A 211 1.79 -37.03 -7.06
C ASP A 211 2.68 -35.84 -7.48
N ARG A 212 2.07 -34.68 -7.76
CA ARG A 212 2.72 -33.45 -8.21
C ARG A 212 2.46 -32.31 -7.23
N ALA A 213 3.39 -31.36 -7.19
CA ALA A 213 3.27 -30.15 -6.40
C ALA A 213 3.45 -28.92 -7.29
N TYR A 214 2.72 -27.86 -6.97
CA TYR A 214 2.64 -26.64 -7.76
C TYR A 214 2.71 -25.43 -6.85
N LEU A 215 3.15 -24.32 -7.42
CA LEU A 215 3.23 -23.04 -6.74
C LEU A 215 2.68 -21.97 -7.67
N VAL A 216 1.96 -21.01 -7.13
CA VAL A 216 1.58 -19.76 -7.78
C VAL A 216 2.27 -18.63 -7.05
N ALA A 217 2.71 -17.62 -7.78
CA ALA A 217 3.30 -16.40 -7.28
C ALA A 217 2.68 -15.22 -8.02
N THR A 218 2.61 -14.07 -7.37
CA THR A 218 2.35 -12.80 -8.05
C THR A 218 3.64 -12.03 -8.23
N ASP A 219 3.90 -11.50 -9.42
CA ASP A 219 5.06 -10.66 -9.68
C ASP A 219 4.67 -9.21 -9.96
N ASP A 220 5.51 -8.28 -9.49
CA ASP A 220 5.17 -6.84 -9.43
C ASP A 220 5.66 -6.05 -10.65
N ASP A 221 6.28 -6.73 -11.62
CA ASP A 221 7.11 -6.08 -12.64
C ASP A 221 6.45 -6.07 -14.02
N GLU A 222 5.40 -6.87 -14.25
CA GLU A 222 4.67 -6.92 -15.52
C GLU A 222 3.16 -7.22 -15.40
N ALA A 223 2.45 -7.10 -16.52
CA ALA A 223 0.99 -7.32 -16.55
C ALA A 223 0.60 -8.80 -16.40
N GLN A 224 1.51 -9.73 -16.65
CA GLN A 224 1.24 -11.16 -16.50
C GLN A 224 1.59 -11.64 -15.08
N ASP A 225 0.87 -11.09 -14.12
CA ASP A 225 1.10 -11.23 -12.69
C ASP A 225 0.70 -12.60 -12.09
N VAL A 226 0.17 -13.57 -12.85
CA VAL A 226 -0.13 -14.92 -12.32
C VAL A 226 0.89 -15.95 -12.78
N ASP A 227 1.84 -16.23 -11.90
CA ASP A 227 3.05 -16.97 -12.22
C ASP A 227 3.01 -18.40 -11.63
N ILE A 228 2.80 -19.42 -12.47
CA ILE A 228 2.56 -20.81 -12.01
C ILE A 228 3.77 -21.72 -12.29
N PHE A 229 4.26 -22.38 -11.25
CA PHE A 229 5.40 -23.28 -11.27
C PHE A 229 5.02 -24.74 -10.99
N ASP A 230 5.67 -25.68 -11.69
CA ASP A 230 5.80 -27.07 -11.23
C ASP A 230 6.95 -27.16 -10.23
N VAL A 231 6.62 -27.53 -8.99
CA VAL A 231 7.56 -27.73 -7.88
C VAL A 231 7.54 -29.16 -7.36
N THR A 232 7.10 -30.13 -8.18
CA THR A 232 7.11 -31.56 -7.85
C THR A 232 8.49 -32.00 -7.36
N ASN A 233 9.55 -31.46 -7.97
CA ASN A 233 10.89 -31.44 -7.39
C ASN A 233 11.17 -30.02 -6.85
N PRO A 234 11.04 -29.77 -5.54
CA PRO A 234 11.21 -28.42 -4.98
C PRO A 234 12.65 -27.90 -5.05
N LYS A 235 13.62 -28.73 -5.48
CA LYS A 235 15.00 -28.28 -5.76
C LYS A 235 15.19 -27.77 -7.18
N LYS A 236 14.19 -27.95 -8.04
CA LYS A 236 14.18 -27.53 -9.45
C LYS A 236 12.77 -27.08 -9.88
N PRO A 237 12.28 -25.96 -9.33
CA PRO A 237 11.07 -25.31 -9.83
C PRO A 237 11.15 -25.03 -11.32
N ILE A 238 10.02 -25.12 -12.02
CA ILE A 238 9.90 -24.85 -13.46
C ILE A 238 8.65 -23.99 -13.67
N LEU A 239 8.79 -22.79 -14.24
CA LEU A 239 7.65 -21.98 -14.69
C LEU A 239 6.90 -22.75 -15.80
N ILE A 240 5.59 -22.93 -15.62
CA ILE A 240 4.72 -23.70 -16.53
C ILE A 240 3.57 -22.89 -17.12
N GLY A 241 3.29 -21.71 -16.58
CA GLY A 241 2.28 -20.79 -17.07
C GLY A 241 2.43 -19.43 -16.40
N GLU A 242 2.05 -18.40 -17.13
CA GLU A 242 2.16 -16.99 -16.76
C GLU A 242 0.94 -16.33 -17.43
N PHE A 243 0.12 -15.63 -16.66
CA PHE A 243 -1.21 -15.18 -17.12
C PHE A 243 -1.52 -13.78 -16.61
N ASP A 244 -2.14 -12.97 -17.48
CA ASP A 244 -2.80 -11.73 -17.11
C ASP A 244 -4.31 -11.98 -17.07
N LEU A 245 -4.96 -11.82 -15.91
CA LEU A 245 -6.42 -12.01 -15.82
C LEU A 245 -7.23 -10.78 -16.25
N ASN A 246 -6.61 -9.62 -16.49
CA ASN A 246 -7.28 -8.47 -17.11
C ASN A 246 -7.80 -8.77 -18.51
N GLN A 247 -7.30 -9.82 -19.18
CA GLN A 247 -7.85 -10.32 -20.44
C GLN A 247 -9.32 -10.80 -20.35
N TYR A 248 -9.84 -10.98 -19.13
CA TYR A 248 -11.23 -11.35 -18.86
C TYR A 248 -12.13 -10.14 -18.53
N ASP A 249 -11.64 -8.91 -18.75
CA ASP A 249 -12.34 -7.65 -18.48
C ASP A 249 -12.68 -7.44 -16.97
N VAL A 250 -11.76 -7.80 -16.07
CA VAL A 250 -11.97 -7.69 -14.59
C VAL A 250 -11.76 -6.29 -14.02
N ALA A 251 -10.95 -5.44 -14.68
CA ALA A 251 -10.73 -4.06 -14.24
C ALA A 251 -12.00 -3.21 -14.34
N GLN A 252 -12.20 -2.26 -13.41
CA GLN A 252 -13.43 -1.45 -13.29
C GLN A 252 -13.18 0.08 -13.40
N PRO A 253 -12.54 0.56 -14.49
CA PRO A 253 -12.13 1.96 -14.62
C PRO A 253 -13.31 2.95 -14.64
N GLU A 254 -14.53 2.52 -14.94
CA GLU A 254 -15.72 3.37 -14.85
C GLU A 254 -16.07 3.79 -13.41
N LEU A 255 -15.52 3.10 -12.41
CA LEU A 255 -15.66 3.43 -10.99
C LEU A 255 -14.47 4.23 -10.46
N GLY A 256 -13.47 4.52 -11.31
CA GLY A 256 -12.19 5.07 -10.89
C GLY A 256 -11.26 4.05 -10.24
N LEU A 257 -11.51 2.75 -10.47
CA LEU A 257 -10.71 1.62 -10.01
C LEU A 257 -9.86 1.14 -11.20
N ASP A 258 -8.64 1.66 -11.32
CA ASP A 258 -7.77 1.47 -12.48
C ASP A 258 -6.44 0.77 -12.19
N GLU A 259 -6.19 0.35 -10.94
CA GLU A 259 -4.98 -0.37 -10.54
C GLU A 259 -5.25 -1.88 -10.41
N SER A 260 -5.65 -2.52 -11.52
CA SER A 260 -6.05 -3.94 -11.51
C SER A 260 -4.90 -4.92 -11.73
N PHE A 261 -4.42 -5.54 -10.65
CA PHE A 261 -3.39 -6.58 -10.64
C PHE A 261 -3.61 -7.60 -9.50
N LEU A 262 -2.96 -8.76 -9.60
CA LEU A 262 -3.01 -9.82 -8.58
C LEU A 262 -2.26 -9.40 -7.31
N HIS A 263 -3.00 -9.32 -6.20
CA HIS A 263 -2.42 -9.06 -4.89
C HIS A 263 -2.11 -10.37 -4.14
N ASP A 264 -3.13 -11.17 -3.84
CA ASP A 264 -3.00 -12.42 -3.11
C ASP A 264 -3.79 -13.57 -3.72
N MET A 265 -3.44 -14.80 -3.33
CA MET A 265 -4.14 -15.98 -3.79
C MET A 265 -4.09 -17.16 -2.81
N VAL A 266 -5.17 -17.95 -2.84
CA VAL A 266 -5.24 -19.24 -2.16
C VAL A 266 -5.74 -20.34 -3.09
N VAL A 267 -5.28 -21.57 -2.87
CA VAL A 267 -5.72 -22.74 -3.64
C VAL A 267 -6.31 -23.80 -2.71
N LYS A 268 -7.54 -24.25 -3.04
CA LYS A 268 -8.26 -25.27 -2.28
C LYS A 268 -8.86 -26.34 -3.18
N GLN A 269 -8.89 -27.59 -2.72
CA GLN A 269 -9.63 -28.64 -3.40
C GLN A 269 -11.10 -28.64 -2.99
N ILE A 270 -12.00 -28.36 -3.94
CA ILE A 270 -13.45 -28.28 -3.75
C ILE A 270 -14.12 -29.26 -4.72
N ASP A 271 -14.92 -30.19 -4.21
CA ASP A 271 -15.63 -31.21 -5.00
C ASP A 271 -14.73 -31.99 -5.99
N GLY A 272 -13.47 -32.21 -5.61
CA GLY A 272 -12.48 -32.92 -6.42
C GLY A 272 -11.80 -32.07 -7.51
N ASN A 273 -12.05 -30.76 -7.54
CA ASN A 273 -11.36 -29.80 -8.39
C ASN A 273 -10.45 -28.93 -7.55
N TRP A 274 -9.28 -28.58 -8.08
CA TRP A 274 -8.47 -27.51 -7.50
C TRP A 274 -8.98 -26.17 -7.99
N ILE A 275 -9.41 -25.34 -7.05
CA ILE A 275 -9.92 -23.99 -7.29
C ILE A 275 -8.92 -23.01 -6.68
N MET A 276 -8.48 -22.07 -7.49
CA MET A 276 -7.67 -20.93 -7.08
C MET A 276 -8.60 -19.73 -6.93
N LEU A 277 -8.55 -19.09 -5.78
CA LEU A 277 -9.16 -17.80 -5.50
C LEU A 277 -8.04 -16.77 -5.56
N LEU A 278 -8.21 -15.79 -6.43
CA LEU A 278 -7.26 -14.70 -6.64
C LEU A 278 -7.95 -13.40 -6.24
N SER A 279 -7.27 -12.61 -5.43
CA SER A 279 -7.68 -11.25 -5.11
C SER A 279 -6.96 -10.30 -6.05
N TYR A 280 -7.71 -9.74 -6.97
CA TYR A 280 -7.22 -8.68 -7.84
C TYR A 280 -7.60 -7.36 -7.23
N TRP A 281 -6.60 -6.56 -6.90
CA TRP A 281 -6.80 -5.16 -6.57
C TRP A 281 -7.67 -4.53 -7.66
N ASP A 282 -8.60 -3.63 -7.33
CA ASP A 282 -9.56 -2.99 -8.25
C ASP A 282 -10.42 -3.87 -9.21
N GLY A 283 -10.12 -5.16 -9.33
CA GLY A 283 -10.78 -6.15 -10.17
C GLY A 283 -11.56 -7.20 -9.37
N GLY A 284 -11.50 -7.14 -8.04
CA GLY A 284 -12.28 -8.00 -7.14
C GLY A 284 -11.71 -9.40 -7.01
N TYR A 285 -12.56 -10.38 -6.72
CA TYR A 285 -12.17 -11.76 -6.43
C TYR A 285 -12.47 -12.68 -7.62
N ILE A 286 -11.44 -13.37 -8.11
CA ILE A 286 -11.49 -14.22 -9.31
C ILE A 286 -11.33 -15.69 -8.93
N LEU A 287 -12.08 -16.57 -9.61
CA LEU A 287 -11.97 -18.02 -9.48
C LEU A 287 -11.41 -18.65 -10.76
N LEU A 288 -10.33 -19.41 -10.60
CA LEU A 288 -9.79 -20.29 -11.64
C LEU A 288 -9.92 -21.76 -11.22
N ASN A 289 -10.24 -22.63 -12.17
CA ASN A 289 -10.00 -24.06 -12.03
C ASN A 289 -8.56 -24.37 -12.45
N VAL A 290 -7.77 -24.92 -11.53
CA VAL A 290 -6.35 -25.23 -11.71
C VAL A 290 -6.08 -26.73 -11.62
N ASN A 291 -7.02 -27.56 -12.09
CA ASN A 291 -6.78 -29.00 -12.27
C ASN A 291 -5.67 -29.30 -13.28
N ASP A 292 -5.48 -28.43 -14.28
CA ASP A 292 -4.31 -28.38 -15.15
C ASP A 292 -3.64 -27.00 -14.96
N PRO A 293 -2.68 -26.87 -14.02
CA PRO A 293 -2.09 -25.57 -13.69
C PRO A 293 -1.35 -24.88 -14.85
N ALA A 294 -0.97 -25.61 -15.90
CA ALA A 294 -0.40 -25.01 -17.11
C ALA A 294 -1.46 -24.43 -18.06
N ASN A 295 -2.74 -24.76 -17.85
CA ASN A 295 -3.88 -24.28 -18.65
C ASN A 295 -5.09 -24.04 -17.73
N PRO A 296 -5.01 -23.06 -16.82
CA PRO A 296 -6.12 -22.74 -15.91
C PRO A 296 -7.38 -22.35 -16.68
N VAL A 297 -8.54 -22.61 -16.09
CA VAL A 297 -9.84 -22.28 -16.68
C VAL A 297 -10.55 -21.26 -15.81
N PHE A 298 -10.77 -20.06 -16.35
CA PHE A 298 -11.60 -19.03 -15.70
C PHE A 298 -13.02 -19.55 -15.42
N LEU A 299 -13.49 -19.34 -14.19
CA LEU A 299 -14.82 -19.76 -13.75
C LEU A 299 -15.76 -18.58 -13.58
N SER A 300 -15.36 -17.59 -12.78
CA SER A 300 -16.14 -16.40 -12.42
C SER A 300 -15.29 -15.40 -11.66
N ASP A 301 -15.82 -14.21 -11.52
CA ASP A 301 -15.26 -13.04 -10.84
C ASP A 301 -16.36 -12.29 -10.06
N THR A 302 -15.97 -11.25 -9.34
CA THR A 302 -16.87 -10.33 -8.62
C THR A 302 -16.62 -8.89 -9.05
N ASP A 303 -17.67 -8.07 -9.10
CA ASP A 303 -17.55 -6.63 -9.32
C ASP A 303 -17.68 -5.85 -8.00
N PHE A 304 -17.00 -4.71 -7.92
CA PHE A 304 -17.30 -3.68 -6.94
C PHE A 304 -18.60 -2.97 -7.32
N ALA A 305 -19.43 -2.68 -6.33
CA ALA A 305 -20.66 -1.94 -6.59
C ALA A 305 -20.33 -0.44 -6.77
N ALA A 306 -21.02 0.22 -7.72
CA ALA A 306 -20.91 1.68 -7.89
C ALA A 306 -21.30 2.50 -6.65
N ILE A 307 -21.96 1.86 -5.68
CA ILE A 307 -22.22 2.39 -4.35
C ILE A 307 -21.86 1.28 -3.38
N ASP A 308 -20.97 1.58 -2.44
CA ASP A 308 -20.61 0.68 -1.36
C ASP A 308 -21.87 0.30 -0.58
N PRO A 309 -22.27 -0.99 -0.59
CA PRO A 309 -23.51 -1.42 0.02
C PRO A 309 -23.46 -1.35 1.55
N GLN A 310 -22.29 -1.58 2.16
CA GLN A 310 -22.15 -1.57 3.62
C GLN A 310 -22.18 -0.13 4.14
N LEU A 311 -21.45 0.78 3.50
CA LEU A 311 -21.46 2.20 3.82
C LEU A 311 -22.85 2.80 3.62
N PHE A 312 -23.52 2.48 2.52
CA PHE A 312 -24.88 2.96 2.27
C PHE A 312 -25.88 2.42 3.29
N GLU A 313 -25.81 1.14 3.66
CA GLU A 313 -26.68 0.57 4.70
C GLU A 313 -26.43 1.21 6.07
N ALA A 314 -25.16 1.47 6.42
CA ALA A 314 -24.78 2.04 7.71
C ALA A 314 -25.10 3.55 7.83
N THR A 315 -24.86 4.33 6.77
CA THR A 315 -24.84 5.80 6.83
C THR A 315 -25.83 6.47 5.86
N GLY A 316 -26.22 5.79 4.79
CA GLY A 316 -26.97 6.37 3.66
C GLY A 316 -26.10 7.12 2.65
N ALA A 317 -24.78 7.16 2.82
CA ALA A 317 -23.85 7.76 1.87
C ALA A 317 -23.78 6.95 0.58
N MET A 318 -23.76 7.64 -0.57
CA MET A 318 -23.71 7.04 -1.91
C MET A 318 -22.32 7.24 -2.50
N LEU A 319 -21.33 6.56 -1.94
CA LEU A 319 -19.93 6.61 -2.38
C LEU A 319 -19.53 5.23 -2.93
N THR A 320 -18.59 5.21 -3.87
CA THR A 320 -17.96 3.97 -4.34
C THR A 320 -17.09 3.37 -3.24
N SER A 321 -16.93 2.04 -3.26
CA SER A 321 -15.91 1.37 -2.45
C SER A 321 -14.52 1.87 -2.85
N GLU A 322 -13.53 1.77 -1.96
CA GLU A 322 -12.14 2.11 -2.29
C GLU A 322 -11.59 1.21 -3.40
N GLY A 323 -12.07 -0.03 -3.47
CA GLY A 323 -11.63 -1.02 -4.44
C GLY A 323 -10.74 -2.02 -3.73
N ASN A 324 -9.56 -2.25 -4.28
CA ASN A 324 -8.46 -2.84 -3.53
C ASN A 324 -8.67 -4.24 -2.94
N ALA A 325 -9.29 -5.19 -3.64
CA ALA A 325 -9.43 -6.55 -3.09
C ALA A 325 -8.06 -7.16 -2.75
N HIS A 326 -7.88 -7.58 -1.50
CA HIS A 326 -6.58 -7.86 -0.88
C HIS A 326 -6.45 -9.33 -0.50
N GLN A 327 -6.77 -9.74 0.73
CA GLN A 327 -6.71 -11.15 1.13
C GLN A 327 -8.09 -11.82 1.08
N ALA A 328 -8.15 -13.10 0.69
CA ALA A 328 -9.40 -13.86 0.74
C ALA A 328 -9.24 -15.34 1.04
N GLU A 329 -10.23 -15.89 1.74
CA GLU A 329 -10.21 -17.27 2.20
C GLU A 329 -11.52 -18.02 1.94
N PHE A 330 -11.39 -19.32 1.64
CA PHE A 330 -12.56 -20.20 1.54
C PHE A 330 -13.04 -20.61 2.93
N THR A 331 -14.34 -20.47 3.16
CA THR A 331 -14.98 -21.09 4.34
C THR A 331 -14.78 -22.60 4.38
N ALA A 332 -14.76 -23.17 5.58
CA ALA A 332 -14.44 -24.59 5.79
C ALA A 332 -15.42 -25.56 5.10
N ASP A 333 -16.65 -25.13 4.83
CA ASP A 333 -17.70 -25.89 4.13
C ASP A 333 -17.85 -25.52 2.64
N ASP A 334 -16.90 -24.74 2.11
CA ASP A 334 -16.79 -24.35 0.71
C ASP A 334 -17.99 -23.54 0.17
N GLN A 335 -18.84 -23.00 1.05
CA GLN A 335 -20.07 -22.29 0.65
C GLN A 335 -19.84 -20.82 0.33
N PHE A 336 -18.86 -20.20 0.99
CA PHE A 336 -18.55 -18.78 0.88
C PHE A 336 -17.05 -18.56 0.80
N VAL A 337 -16.68 -17.41 0.27
CA VAL A 337 -15.37 -16.80 0.50
C VAL A 337 -15.55 -15.64 1.48
N ILE A 338 -14.52 -15.37 2.28
CA ILE A 338 -14.41 -14.17 3.10
C ILE A 338 -13.25 -13.39 2.50
N GLY A 339 -13.54 -12.24 1.93
CA GLY A 339 -12.54 -11.32 1.38
C GLY A 339 -12.39 -10.09 2.26
N THR A 340 -11.22 -9.47 2.19
CA THR A 340 -10.90 -8.17 2.76
C THR A 340 -10.34 -7.28 1.66
N ASP A 341 -10.72 -6.01 1.71
CA ASP A 341 -10.19 -4.99 0.82
C ASP A 341 -9.09 -4.22 1.58
N GLU A 342 -8.04 -3.78 0.90
CA GLU A 342 -6.97 -2.97 1.48
C GLU A 342 -7.39 -1.51 1.52
N ASP A 343 -7.65 -1.01 2.72
CA ASP A 343 -8.06 0.37 2.96
C ASP A 343 -6.81 1.26 3.18
N PHE A 344 -6.50 2.15 2.24
CA PHE A 344 -5.46 3.18 2.41
C PHE A 344 -6.04 4.48 2.93
N ALA A 345 -7.34 4.67 2.74
CA ALA A 345 -8.09 5.81 3.22
C ALA A 345 -9.35 5.32 3.95
N PRO A 346 -9.24 4.94 5.24
CA PRO A 346 -10.41 4.50 6.02
C PRO A 346 -11.47 5.60 6.18
N TYR A 347 -11.14 6.82 5.77
CA TYR A 347 -12.00 7.99 5.72
C TYR A 347 -12.03 8.57 4.31
N ARG A 348 -13.07 9.32 3.97
CA ARG A 348 -13.11 10.14 2.75
C ARG A 348 -13.38 11.58 3.15
N THR A 349 -12.86 12.55 2.41
CA THR A 349 -13.27 13.94 2.61
C THR A 349 -14.66 14.17 2.02
N ALA A 350 -15.52 14.89 2.74
CA ALA A 350 -16.61 15.61 2.12
C ALA A 350 -16.07 16.75 1.24
N ASP A 351 -16.92 17.35 0.40
CA ASP A 351 -16.52 18.44 -0.50
C ASP A 351 -15.78 19.58 0.24
N PHE A 352 -14.84 20.23 -0.46
CA PHE A 352 -14.15 21.41 0.06
C PHE A 352 -15.04 22.65 -0.05
N GLU A 353 -15.52 23.17 1.07
CA GLU A 353 -16.35 24.38 1.08
C GLU A 353 -15.54 25.63 1.43
N ILE A 354 -15.53 26.63 0.55
CA ILE A 354 -15.17 28.00 0.93
C ILE A 354 -16.44 28.63 1.52
N THR A 355 -16.43 28.93 2.81
CA THR A 355 -17.64 29.31 3.56
C THR A 355 -17.82 30.83 3.70
N THR A 356 -16.80 31.62 3.37
CA THR A 356 -16.86 33.09 3.40
C THR A 356 -16.37 33.74 2.11
N GLY A 357 -16.62 35.04 1.98
CA GLY A 357 -16.11 35.84 0.87
C GLY A 357 -16.95 35.81 -0.40
N PRO A 358 -16.49 36.50 -1.45
CA PRO A 358 -17.21 36.60 -2.72
C PRO A 358 -17.17 35.30 -3.54
N ASN A 359 -16.23 34.39 -3.23
CA ASN A 359 -16.05 33.11 -3.91
C ASN A 359 -16.51 31.92 -3.06
N ALA A 360 -17.42 32.15 -2.11
CA ALA A 360 -17.99 31.07 -1.34
C ALA A 360 -18.66 30.03 -2.28
N GLY A 361 -18.35 28.76 -2.08
CA GLY A 361 -18.63 27.71 -3.04
C GLY A 361 -18.10 26.35 -2.59
N VAL A 362 -18.42 25.34 -3.39
CA VAL A 362 -18.06 23.93 -3.16
C VAL A 362 -17.08 23.51 -4.24
N TYR A 363 -16.00 22.86 -3.83
CA TYR A 363 -14.87 22.44 -4.65
C TYR A 363 -14.48 21.01 -4.33
N GLU A 364 -13.69 20.39 -5.20
CA GLU A 364 -13.20 19.04 -4.98
C GLU A 364 -12.18 19.00 -3.83
N SER A 365 -12.25 17.92 -3.07
CA SER A 365 -11.32 17.55 -2.01
C SER A 365 -10.96 16.08 -2.12
N SER A 366 -9.77 15.76 -1.64
CA SER A 366 -9.35 14.39 -1.37
C SER A 366 -8.52 14.36 -0.09
N ILE A 367 -8.41 13.18 0.52
CA ILE A 367 -7.40 12.96 1.55
C ILE A 367 -6.03 12.89 0.89
N VAL A 368 -5.03 13.43 1.54
CA VAL A 368 -3.63 13.25 1.13
C VAL A 368 -3.14 11.94 1.75
N PRO A 369 -2.82 10.89 0.98
CA PRO A 369 -2.42 9.60 1.57
C PRO A 369 -1.20 9.74 2.49
N GLY A 370 -1.33 9.17 3.69
CA GLY A 370 -0.36 9.27 4.79
C GLY A 370 -0.62 10.43 5.78
N GLY A 371 -1.46 11.41 5.44
CA GLY A 371 -1.90 12.44 6.37
C GLY A 371 -3.18 12.06 7.12
N ALA A 372 -3.44 12.70 8.26
CA ALA A 372 -4.66 12.41 9.01
C ALA A 372 -5.90 12.97 8.32
N ALA A 373 -7.02 12.25 8.43
CA ALA A 373 -8.32 12.70 7.94
C ALA A 373 -8.97 13.71 8.91
N PRO A 374 -9.93 14.55 8.46
CA PRO A 374 -10.73 15.36 9.38
C PRO A 374 -11.44 14.56 10.48
N ALA A 375 -11.62 13.24 10.30
CA ALA A 375 -12.19 12.33 11.30
C ALA A 375 -11.45 12.30 12.64
N ILE A 376 -10.18 12.71 12.72
CA ILE A 376 -9.46 12.77 14.00
C ILE A 376 -9.83 14.00 14.84
N LEU A 377 -10.54 14.97 14.26
CA LEU A 377 -10.99 16.18 14.94
C LEU A 377 -12.26 15.90 15.76
N GLU A 378 -12.47 16.64 16.86
CA GLU A 378 -13.57 16.38 17.82
C GLU A 378 -14.96 16.45 17.17
N ASP A 379 -15.12 17.29 16.14
CA ASP A 379 -16.35 17.46 15.37
C ASP A 379 -16.27 16.90 13.94
N LEU A 380 -15.25 16.11 13.65
CA LEU A 380 -14.99 15.44 12.37
C LEU A 380 -14.86 16.41 11.19
N THR A 381 -14.60 17.69 11.46
CA THR A 381 -14.61 18.75 10.46
C THR A 381 -13.34 19.58 10.58
N LEU A 382 -12.62 19.71 9.47
CA LEU A 382 -11.56 20.71 9.35
C LEU A 382 -12.21 22.03 8.94
N ASN A 383 -12.17 23.05 9.80
CA ASN A 383 -12.72 24.36 9.46
C ASN A 383 -11.99 25.52 10.11
N GLY A 384 -11.92 26.64 9.41
CA GLY A 384 -11.23 27.83 9.90
C GLY A 384 -10.76 28.75 8.80
N PRO A 385 -10.23 29.94 9.15
CA PRO A 385 -9.58 30.81 8.20
C PRO A 385 -8.22 30.22 7.80
N VAL A 386 -7.92 30.22 6.51
CA VAL A 386 -6.65 29.69 6.00
C VAL A 386 -5.54 30.75 5.97
N VAL A 387 -4.28 30.32 6.03
CA VAL A 387 -3.10 31.17 5.83
C VAL A 387 -2.23 30.61 4.73
N TYR A 388 -1.73 31.46 3.84
CA TYR A 388 -0.84 30.99 2.77
C TYR A 388 0.59 30.78 3.28
N GLY A 389 1.13 29.57 3.07
CA GLY A 389 2.48 29.18 3.50
C GLY A 389 3.52 29.07 2.38
N GLY A 390 3.12 29.22 1.11
CA GLY A 390 4.06 29.01 -0.01
C GLY A 390 4.17 27.53 -0.42
N TYR A 391 5.37 27.09 -0.79
CA TYR A 391 5.62 25.71 -1.19
C TYR A 391 5.88 24.77 0.00
N GLY A 392 6.40 25.29 1.12
CA GLY A 392 6.57 24.51 2.36
C GLY A 392 7.61 23.40 2.32
N CYS A 393 8.45 23.31 1.27
CA CYS A 393 9.56 22.36 1.30
C CYS A 393 10.67 22.83 2.26
N PRO A 394 11.49 21.91 2.80
CA PRO A 394 12.60 22.27 3.69
C PRO A 394 13.57 23.30 3.11
N ASP A 395 13.73 23.30 1.78
CA ASP A 395 14.60 24.23 1.04
C ASP A 395 13.87 25.49 0.50
N SER A 396 12.54 25.59 0.68
CA SER A 396 11.74 26.75 0.27
C SER A 396 11.79 27.89 1.29
N GLU A 397 11.17 29.04 0.96
CA GLU A 397 10.98 30.12 1.93
C GLU A 397 10.21 29.59 3.17
N PRO A 398 10.68 29.86 4.40
CA PRO A 398 10.08 29.27 5.60
C PRO A 398 8.61 29.61 5.79
N VAL A 399 7.83 28.62 6.24
CA VAL A 399 6.43 28.82 6.60
C VAL A 399 6.28 29.71 7.84
N PRO A 400 5.24 30.54 7.94
CA PRO A 400 4.98 31.36 9.12
C PRO A 400 4.46 30.48 10.28
N THR A 401 4.51 30.99 11.50
CA THR A 401 3.80 30.40 12.65
C THR A 401 2.42 31.06 12.80
N PRO A 402 1.39 30.37 13.35
CA PRO A 402 0.09 31.01 13.61
C PRO A 402 0.19 32.29 14.46
N GLU A 403 1.09 32.33 15.44
CA GLU A 403 1.33 33.51 16.30
C GLU A 403 1.94 34.69 15.56
N SER A 404 2.66 34.44 14.48
CA SER A 404 3.29 35.50 13.68
C SER A 404 2.28 36.29 12.84
N ILE A 405 1.08 35.73 12.61
CA ILE A 405 0.05 36.34 11.77
C ILE A 405 -0.84 37.29 12.59
N PRO A 406 -0.83 38.61 12.31
CA PRO A 406 -1.53 39.59 13.14
C PRO A 406 -3.04 39.35 13.21
N GLY A 407 -3.52 38.98 14.41
CA GLY A 407 -4.95 38.82 14.69
C GLY A 407 -5.55 37.47 14.26
N TYR A 408 -4.74 36.56 13.71
CA TYR A 408 -5.20 35.26 13.22
C TYR A 408 -5.80 34.38 14.33
N LEU A 409 -5.03 34.10 15.38
CA LEU A 409 -5.50 33.31 16.53
C LEU A 409 -6.72 33.93 17.22
N ALA A 410 -6.84 35.26 17.22
CA ALA A 410 -7.99 35.96 17.79
C ALA A 410 -9.24 35.92 16.88
N SER A 411 -9.07 35.51 15.62
CA SER A 411 -10.16 35.36 14.65
C SER A 411 -10.80 33.98 14.67
N LEU A 412 -10.16 32.98 15.27
CA LEU A 412 -10.69 31.63 15.40
C LEU A 412 -11.95 31.61 16.26
N GLN A 413 -12.92 30.82 15.81
CA GLN A 413 -14.15 30.48 16.51
C GLN A 413 -13.96 29.15 17.26
N PRO A 414 -14.83 28.82 18.23
CA PRO A 414 -14.78 27.51 18.88
C PRO A 414 -14.95 26.38 17.85
N GLY A 415 -14.07 25.38 17.89
CA GLY A 415 -14.04 24.28 16.92
C GLY A 415 -13.44 24.66 15.57
N GLU A 416 -12.55 25.66 15.51
CA GLU A 416 -11.79 25.96 14.30
C GLU A 416 -10.30 25.74 14.53
N GLU A 417 -9.65 25.14 13.53
CA GLU A 417 -8.23 24.82 13.50
C GLU A 417 -7.40 26.00 12.97
N THR A 418 -6.10 25.99 13.30
CA THR A 418 -5.12 26.75 12.53
C THR A 418 -4.75 25.98 11.25
N ILE A 419 -4.94 26.62 10.09
CA ILE A 419 -4.83 25.95 8.79
C ILE A 419 -3.83 26.66 7.88
N LEU A 420 -2.79 25.93 7.47
CA LEU A 420 -1.79 26.40 6.53
C LEU A 420 -2.05 25.84 5.12
N VAL A 421 -2.07 26.71 4.11
CA VAL A 421 -2.22 26.32 2.70
C VAL A 421 -0.86 26.25 2.04
N LEU A 422 -0.52 25.08 1.49
CA LEU A 422 0.76 24.79 0.85
C LEU A 422 0.57 24.28 -0.57
N GLN A 423 1.38 24.78 -1.50
CA GLN A 423 1.34 24.34 -2.89
C GLN A 423 2.14 23.06 -3.09
N ARG A 424 1.61 22.15 -3.92
CA ARG A 424 2.27 20.88 -4.29
C ARG A 424 3.66 21.08 -4.93
N GLY A 425 3.86 22.15 -5.71
CA GLY A 425 5.10 22.45 -6.42
C GLY A 425 6.31 22.78 -5.52
N PRO A 426 7.37 23.42 -6.06
CA PRO A 426 7.42 24.04 -7.39
C PRO A 426 7.67 23.03 -8.52
N ASP A 427 6.88 23.13 -9.59
CA ASP A 427 7.11 22.41 -10.85
C ASP A 427 7.30 23.44 -11.96
N GLY A 428 8.56 23.64 -12.37
CA GLY A 428 8.92 24.58 -13.42
C GLY A 428 8.70 26.07 -13.09
N ASP A 429 8.51 26.45 -11.81
CA ASP A 429 8.39 27.85 -11.39
C ASP A 429 9.75 28.57 -11.54
N PRO A 430 9.88 29.58 -12.42
CA PRO A 430 11.11 30.36 -12.50
C PRO A 430 11.44 31.14 -11.22
N SER A 431 10.48 31.32 -10.32
CA SER A 431 10.61 32.05 -9.05
C SER A 431 11.06 31.18 -7.87
N ALA A 432 10.85 29.87 -7.97
CA ALA A 432 11.21 28.84 -6.99
C ALA A 432 11.91 27.67 -7.72
N PRO A 433 13.23 27.77 -7.97
CA PRO A 433 13.96 26.82 -8.81
C PRO A 433 14.33 25.52 -8.11
N GLU A 434 13.98 25.36 -6.83
CA GLU A 434 14.16 24.11 -6.07
C GLU A 434 13.31 22.96 -6.64
N GLU A 435 13.64 21.73 -6.26
CA GLU A 435 12.82 20.56 -6.60
C GLU A 435 11.61 20.48 -5.65
N ALA A 436 10.51 19.92 -6.15
CA ALA A 436 9.37 19.60 -5.30
C ALA A 436 9.75 18.52 -4.28
N CYS A 437 9.22 18.64 -3.07
CA CYS A 437 9.33 17.68 -1.99
C CYS A 437 8.01 16.92 -1.79
N PHE A 438 8.04 15.85 -1.00
CA PHE A 438 6.84 15.07 -0.70
C PHE A 438 5.83 15.87 0.15
N PRO A 439 4.52 15.59 0.01
CA PRO A 439 3.47 16.17 0.85
C PRO A 439 3.75 16.12 2.36
N GLY A 440 4.25 14.99 2.86
CA GLY A 440 4.56 14.82 4.26
C GLY A 440 5.74 15.66 4.76
N GLU A 441 6.72 15.95 3.90
CA GLU A 441 7.81 16.89 4.24
C GLU A 441 7.26 18.32 4.42
N LYS A 442 6.28 18.72 3.60
CA LYS A 442 5.58 20.01 3.72
C LYS A 442 4.74 20.07 5.00
N ALA A 443 4.03 18.99 5.28
CA ALA A 443 3.21 18.86 6.48
C ALA A 443 4.08 18.87 7.75
N HIS A 444 5.27 18.26 7.72
CA HIS A 444 6.24 18.30 8.81
C HIS A 444 6.69 19.72 9.14
N GLU A 445 7.03 20.53 8.12
CA GLU A 445 7.39 21.94 8.35
C GLU A 445 6.24 22.74 8.97
N ALA A 446 4.98 22.44 8.58
CA ALA A 446 3.80 23.05 9.19
C ALA A 446 3.62 22.60 10.65
N ALA A 447 3.76 21.31 10.94
CA ALA A 447 3.67 20.77 12.29
C ALA A 447 4.75 21.39 13.22
N LEU A 448 6.00 21.48 12.75
CA LEU A 448 7.10 22.16 13.46
C LEU A 448 6.81 23.64 13.73
N ALA A 449 6.10 24.31 12.82
CA ALA A 449 5.67 25.70 12.97
C ALA A 449 4.41 25.87 13.85
N GLY A 450 3.80 24.79 14.31
CA GLY A 450 2.68 24.77 15.25
C GLY A 450 1.30 24.92 14.60
N TRP A 451 1.13 24.50 13.35
CA TRP A 451 -0.17 24.43 12.69
C TRP A 451 -0.91 23.14 13.06
N ASP A 452 -2.24 23.24 13.22
CA ASP A 452 -3.09 22.08 13.52
C ASP A 452 -3.39 21.24 12.27
N ALA A 453 -3.41 21.88 11.09
CA ALA A 453 -3.76 21.23 9.83
C ALA A 453 -3.10 21.90 8.62
N VAL A 454 -3.01 21.13 7.52
CA VAL A 454 -2.59 21.63 6.21
C VAL A 454 -3.67 21.40 5.14
N VAL A 455 -3.81 22.38 4.26
CA VAL A 455 -4.52 22.24 2.98
C VAL A 455 -3.46 22.26 1.89
N LEU A 456 -3.25 21.11 1.26
CA LEU A 456 -2.40 21.02 0.08
C LEU A 456 -3.23 21.41 -1.15
N VAL A 457 -2.60 22.13 -2.08
CA VAL A 457 -3.28 22.56 -3.31
C VAL A 457 -2.55 22.03 -4.53
N ASN A 458 -3.34 21.54 -5.49
CA ASN A 458 -2.81 20.98 -6.72
C ASN A 458 -2.06 22.06 -7.55
N ARG A 459 -1.21 21.60 -8.45
CA ARG A 459 -0.40 22.44 -9.35
C ARG A 459 -1.24 22.96 -10.52
N HIS A 460 -0.77 24.04 -11.11
CA HIS A 460 -1.45 24.78 -12.19
C HIS A 460 -1.64 24.03 -13.52
N VAL A 461 -1.01 22.85 -13.69
CA VAL A 461 -1.14 22.04 -14.91
C VAL A 461 -2.40 21.18 -14.95
N ASP A 462 -2.96 20.83 -13.78
CA ASP A 462 -4.17 20.01 -13.62
C ASP A 462 -5.14 20.73 -12.66
N PRO A 463 -5.67 21.91 -13.03
CA PRO A 463 -6.15 22.90 -12.07
C PRO A 463 -7.46 22.55 -11.36
N ASP A 464 -8.20 21.59 -11.92
CA ASP A 464 -9.57 21.27 -11.50
C ASP A 464 -9.64 19.99 -10.64
N GLU A 465 -8.55 19.22 -10.53
CA GLU A 465 -8.51 17.95 -9.79
C GLU A 465 -7.89 18.14 -8.41
N ALA A 466 -8.42 17.45 -7.39
CA ALA A 466 -7.84 17.42 -6.06
C ALA A 466 -6.78 16.29 -5.95
N PHE A 467 -5.62 16.47 -6.59
CA PHE A 467 -4.52 15.52 -6.51
C PHE A 467 -3.21 16.17 -6.03
N CYS A 468 -2.82 15.88 -4.78
CA CYS A 468 -1.67 16.52 -4.14
C CYS A 468 -0.44 15.62 -3.97
N GLY A 469 -0.52 14.35 -4.41
CA GLY A 469 0.52 13.32 -4.19
C GLY A 469 0.39 12.63 -2.82
N SER A 470 1.38 11.80 -2.48
CA SER A 470 1.42 11.01 -1.23
C SER A 470 2.85 10.90 -0.68
N GLY A 471 2.99 10.45 0.58
CA GLY A 471 4.26 9.99 1.17
C GLY A 471 4.99 10.97 2.09
N ALA A 472 5.96 10.43 2.83
CA ALA A 472 6.88 11.09 3.77
C ALA A 472 6.24 11.80 4.99
N PHE A 473 5.04 11.39 5.41
CA PHE A 473 4.42 11.90 6.64
C PHE A 473 5.11 11.27 7.86
N VAL A 474 5.46 12.12 8.83
CA VAL A 474 6.08 11.72 10.10
C VAL A 474 5.34 12.26 11.33
N ASP A 475 4.32 13.11 11.11
CA ASP A 475 3.47 13.68 12.14
C ASP A 475 2.00 13.34 11.86
N GLU A 476 1.23 13.14 12.91
CA GLU A 476 -0.24 13.06 12.85
C GLU A 476 -0.80 14.48 12.71
N ILE A 477 -1.00 14.91 11.46
CA ILE A 477 -1.54 16.23 11.12
C ILE A 477 -2.63 16.08 10.05
N VAL A 478 -3.74 16.79 10.23
CA VAL A 478 -4.84 16.74 9.25
C VAL A 478 -4.36 17.31 7.92
N ALA A 479 -4.44 16.52 6.84
CA ALA A 479 -3.99 16.92 5.52
C ALA A 479 -5.04 16.61 4.46
N VAL A 480 -5.65 17.66 3.92
CA VAL A 480 -6.60 17.57 2.81
C VAL A 480 -6.02 18.22 1.56
N CYS A 481 -6.35 17.67 0.40
CA CYS A 481 -6.02 18.26 -0.88
C CYS A 481 -7.23 19.00 -1.45
N THR A 482 -7.00 20.09 -2.18
CA THR A 482 -8.00 20.70 -3.04
C THR A 482 -7.40 21.21 -4.35
N THR A 483 -8.24 21.74 -5.22
CA THR A 483 -7.89 22.13 -6.58
C THR A 483 -7.06 23.42 -6.62
N HIS A 484 -6.34 23.62 -7.71
CA HIS A 484 -5.60 24.87 -7.95
C HIS A 484 -6.54 26.07 -8.12
N GLU A 485 -7.73 25.86 -8.67
CA GLU A 485 -8.76 26.90 -8.73
C GLU A 485 -9.20 27.32 -7.31
N ALA A 486 -9.52 26.35 -6.44
CA ALA A 486 -9.97 26.62 -5.07
C ALA A 486 -8.93 27.43 -4.29
N PHE A 487 -7.63 27.15 -4.47
CA PHE A 487 -6.52 27.95 -3.95
C PHE A 487 -6.64 29.43 -4.29
N HIS A 488 -6.78 29.77 -5.57
CA HIS A 488 -6.86 31.17 -5.95
C HIS A 488 -8.12 31.84 -5.39
N LEU A 489 -9.24 31.11 -5.39
CA LEU A 489 -10.53 31.61 -4.93
C LEU A 489 -10.58 31.85 -3.42
N MET A 490 -9.97 30.99 -2.60
CA MET A 490 -9.89 31.16 -1.13
C MET A 490 -9.01 32.36 -0.73
N PHE A 491 -8.11 32.81 -1.60
CA PHE A 491 -7.32 34.03 -1.40
C PHE A 491 -7.80 35.25 -2.22
N ASN A 492 -8.94 35.13 -2.92
CA ASN A 492 -9.48 36.19 -3.78
C ASN A 492 -8.47 36.69 -4.85
N THR A 493 -7.63 35.80 -5.35
CA THR A 493 -6.65 36.07 -6.41
C THR A 493 -7.19 35.60 -7.76
N ALA A 494 -6.58 36.04 -8.86
CA ALA A 494 -7.01 35.63 -10.18
C ALA A 494 -6.50 34.21 -10.48
N VAL A 495 -7.38 33.31 -10.92
CA VAL A 495 -6.95 31.95 -11.31
C VAL A 495 -5.99 32.03 -12.50
N SER A 496 -4.81 31.42 -12.39
CA SER A 496 -3.80 31.41 -13.46
C SER A 496 -3.17 30.04 -13.62
N SER A 497 -3.23 29.48 -14.83
CA SER A 497 -2.54 28.23 -15.16
C SER A 497 -1.11 28.43 -15.69
N THR A 498 -0.53 29.63 -15.50
CA THR A 498 0.79 29.99 -16.04
C THR A 498 1.58 30.88 -15.08
N TYR A 499 2.91 30.71 -15.08
CA TYR A 499 3.82 31.58 -14.34
C TYR A 499 4.04 32.96 -14.99
N PRO A 500 4.31 34.01 -14.19
CA PRO A 500 4.18 34.03 -12.73
C PRO A 500 2.69 34.02 -12.33
N GLU A 501 2.35 33.15 -11.38
CA GLU A 501 1.01 33.06 -10.82
C GLU A 501 0.76 34.25 -9.87
N PRO A 502 -0.47 34.77 -9.78
CA PRO A 502 -0.82 35.88 -8.90
C PRO A 502 -1.03 35.38 -7.46
N ASN A 503 0.01 34.76 -6.90
CA ASN A 503 -0.04 34.15 -5.58
C ASN A 503 -0.19 35.21 -4.48
N PRO A 504 -0.92 34.91 -3.39
CA PRO A 504 -0.88 35.72 -2.17
C PRO A 504 0.54 35.76 -1.60
N ALA A 505 0.81 36.72 -0.71
CA ALA A 505 2.07 36.76 0.03
C ALA A 505 2.05 35.73 1.17
N ILE A 506 3.19 35.13 1.49
CA ILE A 506 3.30 34.23 2.63
C ILE A 506 2.83 34.96 3.90
N GLY A 507 1.91 34.34 4.64
CA GLY A 507 1.24 34.90 5.82
C GLY A 507 -0.04 35.67 5.53
N ASP A 508 -0.45 35.83 4.27
CA ASP A 508 -1.77 36.37 3.94
C ASP A 508 -2.87 35.41 4.44
N VAL A 509 -3.91 35.98 5.05
CA VAL A 509 -5.08 35.25 5.54
C VAL A 509 -6.14 35.20 4.45
N GLY A 510 -6.61 34.00 4.11
CA GLY A 510 -7.67 33.76 3.15
C GLY A 510 -9.06 33.70 3.80
N GLU A 511 -10.01 33.21 3.01
CA GLU A 511 -11.38 32.94 3.45
C GLU A 511 -11.43 31.74 4.41
N ARG A 512 -12.58 31.54 5.04
CA ARG A 512 -12.83 30.35 5.85
C ARG A 512 -13.18 29.17 4.96
N ILE A 513 -12.72 28.00 5.37
CA ILE A 513 -13.01 26.73 4.71
C ILE A 513 -13.70 25.75 5.66
N SER A 514 -14.33 24.72 5.11
CA SER A 514 -14.90 23.59 5.84
C SER A 514 -14.74 22.32 5.00
N VAL A 515 -14.23 21.25 5.61
CA VAL A 515 -14.10 19.92 5.00
C VAL A 515 -14.47 18.88 6.05
N GLY A 516 -15.54 18.13 5.81
CA GLY A 516 -15.94 17.03 6.69
C GLY A 516 -15.21 15.73 6.36
N SER A 517 -15.38 14.73 7.22
CA SER A 517 -15.00 13.33 6.98
C SER A 517 -16.21 12.40 6.82
#